data_AF-A0A5C7CKY2-F1
#
_entry.id   AF-A0A5C7CKY2-F1
#
_cell.length_a   1.000
_cell.length_b   1.000
_cell.length_c   1.000
_cell.angle_alpha   90.00
_cell.angle_beta   90.00
_cell.angle_gamma   90.00
#
_symmetry.space_group_name_H-M   'P 1'
#
loop_
_entity.id
_entity.type
_entity.pdbx_description
1 polymer ?
#
loop_
_entity_poly.entity_id
_entity_poly.type
_entity_poly.pdbx_seq_one_letter_code
_entity_poly.pdbx_strand_id
1 'polypeptide(L)'
;MKANFLLIAFGAALLSACVGDRLDQRYAPDIPITAHAKANGDICISPSPKENERPDTLYLSGDADEKLIEVGNQDLKKGICVTQNDYPFQENHTYSMRLNFVPIEKRRNLQDISGRAFIAHFKVTKLNGVYEIENITQGSR
;
A
#
# COMPACT_ATOMS: atom_id res chain seq x y z
N MET A 1 41.02 7.87 39.27
CA MET A 1 39.75 8.31 38.65
C MET A 1 39.95 8.74 37.18
N LYS A 2 40.48 7.87 36.30
CA LYS A 2 40.67 8.19 34.86
C LYS A 2 40.14 7.11 33.92
N ALA A 3 40.18 5.83 34.33
CA ALA A 3 39.70 4.70 33.53
C ALA A 3 38.16 4.66 33.37
N ASN A 4 37.41 5.05 34.41
CA ASN A 4 35.95 5.01 34.38
C ASN A 4 35.34 6.00 33.38
N PHE A 5 35.99 7.14 33.13
CA PHE A 5 35.52 8.14 32.17
C PHE A 5 35.67 7.68 30.71
N LEU A 6 36.73 6.92 30.41
CA LEU A 6 36.97 6.36 29.08
C LEU A 6 35.95 5.27 28.72
N LEU A 7 35.56 4.43 29.67
CA LEU A 7 34.54 3.39 29.47
C LEU A 7 33.14 3.98 29.20
N ILE A 8 32.79 5.07 29.89
CA ILE A 8 31.51 5.77 29.69
C ILE A 8 31.47 6.44 28.31
N ALA A 9 32.57 7.09 27.90
CA ALA A 9 32.66 7.73 26.58
C ALA A 9 32.60 6.70 25.43
N PHE A 10 33.25 5.55 25.60
CA PHE A 10 33.23 4.48 24.60
C PHE A 10 31.85 3.78 24.53
N GLY A 11 31.19 3.59 25.68
CA GLY A 11 29.82 3.07 25.75
C GLY A 11 28.79 4.01 25.10
N ALA A 12 28.92 5.32 25.31
CA ALA A 12 28.07 6.31 24.67
C ALA A 12 28.24 6.37 23.15
N ALA A 13 29.48 6.24 22.65
CA ALA A 13 29.77 6.22 21.21
C ALA A 13 29.25 4.94 20.51
N LEU A 14 29.24 3.80 21.21
CA LEU A 14 28.66 2.55 20.69
C LEU A 14 27.12 2.59 20.62
N LEU A 15 26.47 3.29 21.56
CA LEU A 15 25.01 3.49 21.55
C LEU A 15 24.56 4.50 20.48
N SER A 16 25.40 5.47 20.11
CA SER A 16 25.11 6.40 19.01
C SER A 16 25.31 5.80 17.62
N ALA A 17 25.86 4.59 17.49
CA ALA A 17 25.96 3.88 16.20
C ALA A 17 24.63 3.19 15.80
N CYS A 18 23.61 3.24 16.66
CA CYS A 18 22.28 2.68 16.40
C CYS A 18 21.22 3.72 16.00
N VAL A 19 21.59 4.97 15.70
CA VAL A 19 20.68 5.87 14.98
C VAL A 19 20.76 5.45 13.52
N GLY A 20 19.87 4.54 13.13
CA GLY A 20 19.78 4.03 11.77
C GLY A 20 19.61 5.20 10.81
N ASP A 21 20.72 5.60 10.18
CA ASP A 21 20.74 6.59 9.12
C ASP A 21 19.71 6.17 8.06
N ARG A 22 18.74 7.06 7.85
CA ARG A 22 17.85 7.10 6.69
C ARG A 22 16.62 6.17 6.68
N LEU A 23 15.86 6.12 7.77
CA LEU A 23 14.49 5.56 7.72
C LEU A 23 13.58 6.33 6.77
N ASP A 24 13.76 7.66 6.68
CA ASP A 24 13.03 8.57 5.80
C ASP A 24 13.25 8.28 4.31
N GLN A 25 14.45 7.87 3.90
CA GLN A 25 14.74 7.53 2.49
C GLN A 25 14.17 6.17 2.06
N ARG A 26 13.69 5.35 2.99
CA ARG A 26 13.10 4.04 2.69
C ARG A 26 11.59 4.07 2.54
N TYR A 27 10.93 5.16 2.93
CA TYR A 27 9.47 5.23 2.86
C TYR A 27 9.03 6.01 1.62
N ALA A 28 8.53 5.30 0.61
CA ALA A 28 7.76 5.95 -0.45
C ALA A 28 6.32 6.16 0.09
N PRO A 29 5.79 7.40 0.09
CA PRO A 29 4.42 7.63 0.52
C PRO A 29 3.43 6.89 -0.38
N ASP A 30 2.34 6.41 0.21
CA ASP A 30 1.24 5.82 -0.55
C ASP A 30 0.60 6.89 -1.44
N ILE A 31 0.39 6.56 -2.71
CA ILE A 31 -0.18 7.45 -3.72
C ILE A 31 -1.71 7.29 -3.68
N PRO A 32 -2.47 8.34 -3.36
CA PRO A 32 -3.92 8.23 -3.33
C PRO A 32 -4.47 7.95 -4.73
N ILE A 33 -5.45 7.05 -4.82
CA ILE A 33 -6.15 6.72 -6.04
C ILE A 33 -7.64 6.50 -5.76
N THR A 34 -8.48 6.73 -6.76
CA THR A 34 -9.90 6.40 -6.70
C THR A 34 -10.13 4.95 -7.08
N ALA A 35 -11.02 4.29 -6.34
CA ALA A 35 -11.63 3.05 -6.77
C ALA A 35 -12.85 3.35 -7.66
N HIS A 36 -13.30 2.32 -8.38
CA HIS A 36 -14.53 2.32 -9.19
C HIS A 36 -15.26 0.98 -9.02
N ALA A 37 -16.58 1.02 -8.85
CA ALA A 37 -17.41 -0.17 -8.85
C ALA A 37 -17.85 -0.54 -10.27
N LYS A 38 -17.83 -1.83 -10.59
CA LYS A 38 -18.50 -2.39 -11.77
C LYS A 38 -19.92 -2.80 -11.43
N ALA A 39 -20.76 -2.94 -12.47
CA ALA A 39 -22.17 -3.32 -12.32
C ALA A 39 -22.37 -4.69 -11.62
N ASN A 40 -21.38 -5.60 -11.71
CA ASN A 40 -21.40 -6.89 -11.04
C ASN A 40 -20.91 -6.84 -9.57
N GLY A 41 -20.58 -5.66 -9.05
CA GLY A 41 -20.09 -5.47 -7.69
C GLY A 41 -18.57 -5.59 -7.54
N ASP A 42 -17.82 -5.89 -8.59
CA ASP A 42 -16.36 -5.89 -8.51
C ASP A 42 -15.85 -4.47 -8.29
N ILE A 43 -14.84 -4.32 -7.42
CA ILE A 43 -14.21 -3.03 -7.16
C ILE A 43 -12.83 -3.01 -7.79
N CYS A 44 -12.55 -1.97 -8.58
CA CYS A 44 -11.33 -1.85 -9.35
C CYS A 44 -10.59 -0.54 -9.05
N ILE A 45 -9.27 -0.58 -9.15
CA ILE A 45 -8.38 0.57 -9.14
C ILE A 45 -7.53 0.56 -10.42
N SER A 46 -7.27 1.73 -10.97
CA SER A 46 -6.56 1.88 -12.26
C SER A 46 -5.30 2.71 -12.08
N PRO A 47 -4.23 2.14 -11.48
CA PRO A 47 -2.98 2.86 -11.25
C PRO A 47 -2.29 3.20 -12.58
N SER A 48 -1.58 4.31 -12.62
CA SER A 48 -0.67 4.63 -13.73
C SER A 48 0.67 3.95 -13.51
N PRO A 49 1.00 2.85 -14.22
CA PRO A 49 2.26 2.14 -14.03
C PRO A 49 3.44 2.93 -14.61
N LYS A 50 4.63 2.75 -14.05
CA LYS A 50 5.90 3.12 -14.70
C LYS A 50 6.42 1.95 -15.54
N GLU A 51 7.28 2.24 -16.52
CA GLU A 51 7.81 1.23 -17.45
C GLU A 51 8.55 0.06 -16.76
N ASN A 52 9.19 0.31 -15.61
CA ASN A 52 10.05 -0.66 -14.90
C ASN A 52 9.42 -1.25 -13.62
N GLU A 53 8.11 -1.19 -13.46
CA GLU A 53 7.41 -1.77 -12.31
C GLU A 53 6.21 -2.60 -12.74
N ARG A 54 5.80 -3.53 -11.88
CA ARG A 54 4.62 -4.37 -12.06
C ARG A 54 3.83 -4.45 -10.75
N PRO A 55 2.50 -4.66 -10.80
CA PRO A 55 1.72 -4.94 -9.61
C PRO A 55 2.19 -6.28 -9.02
N ASP A 56 2.11 -6.40 -7.71
CA ASP A 56 2.53 -7.60 -6.99
C ASP A 56 1.37 -8.12 -6.12
N THR A 57 1.07 -7.36 -5.07
CA THR A 57 0.03 -7.71 -4.10
C THR A 57 -0.93 -6.55 -3.90
N LEU A 58 -2.19 -6.88 -3.67
CA LEU A 58 -3.24 -5.98 -3.23
C LEU A 58 -3.64 -6.37 -1.81
N TYR A 59 -3.49 -5.43 -0.89
CA TYR A 59 -4.00 -5.55 0.46
C TYR A 59 -5.35 -4.86 0.56
N LEU A 60 -6.35 -5.57 1.04
CA LEU A 60 -7.70 -5.08 1.24
C LEU A 60 -8.04 -5.20 2.72
N SER A 61 -8.49 -4.10 3.32
CA SER A 61 -8.92 -4.04 4.71
C SER A 61 -10.31 -3.42 4.76
N GLY A 62 -11.24 -4.11 5.43
CA GLY A 62 -12.57 -3.61 5.77
C GLY A 62 -12.74 -3.53 7.28
N ASP A 63 -13.95 -3.19 7.72
CA ASP A 63 -14.21 -2.97 9.16
C ASP A 63 -14.03 -4.23 10.03
N ALA A 64 -14.15 -5.43 9.45
CA ALA A 64 -14.13 -6.70 10.20
C ALA A 64 -13.03 -7.68 9.78
N ASP A 65 -12.41 -7.48 8.62
CA ASP A 65 -11.50 -8.44 8.02
C ASP A 65 -10.49 -7.80 7.08
N GLU A 66 -9.42 -8.55 6.82
CA GLU A 66 -8.31 -8.12 5.97
C GLU A 66 -7.88 -9.27 5.07
N LYS A 67 -7.48 -8.95 3.84
CA LYS A 67 -7.08 -9.94 2.84
C LYS A 67 -5.92 -9.43 2.00
N LEU A 68 -4.93 -10.31 1.79
CA LEU A 68 -3.85 -10.11 0.83
C LEU A 68 -4.15 -10.93 -0.43
N ILE A 69 -4.09 -10.29 -1.60
CA ILE A 69 -4.41 -10.89 -2.90
C ILE A 69 -3.20 -10.69 -3.83
N GLU A 70 -2.71 -11.76 -4.44
CA GLU A 70 -1.70 -11.66 -5.49
C GLU A 70 -2.34 -11.21 -6.81
N VAL A 71 -1.85 -10.10 -7.36
CA VAL A 71 -2.45 -9.45 -8.54
C VAL A 71 -1.45 -9.27 -9.69
N GLY A 72 -0.24 -9.82 -9.57
CA GLY A 72 0.80 -9.72 -10.60
C GLY A 72 0.43 -10.32 -11.96
N ASN A 73 -0.59 -11.17 -12.02
CA ASN A 73 -1.11 -11.75 -13.28
C ASN A 73 -2.25 -10.93 -13.90
N GLN A 74 -2.76 -9.89 -13.24
CA GLN A 74 -3.85 -9.06 -13.78
C GLN A 74 -3.32 -8.05 -14.81
N ASP A 75 -4.13 -7.79 -15.83
CA ASP A 75 -3.81 -6.81 -16.87
C ASP A 75 -4.07 -5.38 -16.36
N LEU A 76 -2.99 -4.66 -16.05
CA LEU A 76 -3.01 -3.26 -15.61
C LEU A 76 -3.87 -2.36 -16.51
N LYS A 77 -3.93 -2.61 -17.82
CA LYS A 77 -4.72 -1.77 -18.75
C LYS A 77 -6.22 -1.86 -18.48
N LYS A 78 -6.67 -2.95 -17.87
CA LYS A 78 -8.08 -3.17 -17.49
C LYS A 78 -8.37 -2.73 -16.05
N GLY A 79 -7.36 -2.21 -15.34
CA GLY A 79 -7.39 -1.99 -13.91
C GLY A 79 -7.17 -3.28 -13.12
N ILE A 80 -6.82 -3.12 -11.84
CA ILE A 80 -6.72 -4.20 -10.88
C ILE A 80 -8.04 -4.29 -10.14
N CYS A 81 -8.72 -5.43 -10.25
CA CYS A 81 -10.05 -5.63 -9.71
C CYS A 81 -10.05 -6.73 -8.64
N VAL A 82 -10.84 -6.51 -7.60
CA VAL A 82 -11.20 -7.52 -6.60
C VAL A 82 -12.64 -7.93 -6.87
N THR A 83 -12.85 -9.22 -7.08
CA THR A 83 -14.18 -9.75 -7.37
C THR A 83 -14.98 -9.98 -6.09
N GLN A 84 -16.31 -10.05 -6.20
CA GLN A 84 -17.17 -10.44 -5.08
C GLN A 84 -16.87 -11.83 -4.52
N ASN A 85 -16.26 -12.72 -5.32
CA ASN A 85 -15.82 -14.04 -4.86
C ASN A 85 -14.49 -13.97 -4.09
N ASP A 86 -13.59 -13.08 -4.50
CA ASP A 86 -12.33 -12.86 -3.81
C ASP A 86 -12.57 -12.15 -2.49
N TYR A 87 -13.47 -11.18 -2.46
CA TYR A 87 -13.83 -10.46 -1.26
C TYR A 87 -15.28 -9.97 -1.34
N PRO A 88 -16.18 -10.46 -0.46
CA PRO A 88 -17.60 -10.14 -0.53
C PRO A 88 -17.86 -8.75 0.06
N PHE A 89 -17.82 -7.71 -0.77
CA PHE A 89 -18.06 -6.35 -0.34
C PHE A 89 -19.49 -6.15 0.19
N GLN A 90 -19.59 -5.56 1.37
CA GLN A 90 -20.83 -5.27 2.07
C GLN A 90 -21.19 -3.80 1.96
N GLU A 91 -22.49 -3.52 1.85
CA GLU A 91 -22.99 -2.15 1.81
C GLU A 91 -22.75 -1.43 3.14
N ASN A 92 -22.55 -0.12 3.08
CA ASN A 92 -22.35 0.78 4.22
C ASN A 92 -21.07 0.58 5.02
N HIS A 93 -20.12 -0.20 4.49
CA HIS A 93 -18.81 -0.42 5.09
C HIS A 93 -17.73 0.39 4.37
N THR A 94 -16.71 0.79 5.12
CA THR A 94 -15.54 1.47 4.58
C THR A 94 -14.42 0.47 4.33
N TYR A 95 -13.74 0.63 3.22
CA TYR A 95 -12.65 -0.23 2.79
C TYR A 95 -11.41 0.59 2.45
N SER A 96 -10.26 -0.04 2.63
CA SER A 96 -8.96 0.42 2.15
C SER A 96 -8.37 -0.62 1.21
N MET A 97 -8.11 -0.23 -0.04
CA MET A 97 -7.38 -1.04 -1.01
C MET A 97 -6.00 -0.45 -1.23
N ARG A 98 -4.96 -1.17 -0.85
CA ARG A 98 -3.55 -0.80 -1.04
C ARG A 98 -2.88 -1.75 -2.03
N LEU A 99 -2.53 -1.23 -3.19
CA LEU A 99 -1.85 -1.97 -4.25
C LEU A 99 -0.36 -1.68 -4.25
N ASN A 100 0.44 -2.72 -4.04
CA ASN A 100 1.90 -2.64 -4.05
C ASN A 100 2.46 -2.96 -5.44
N PHE A 101 3.40 -2.14 -5.88
CA PHE A 101 4.21 -2.38 -7.07
C PHE A 101 5.62 -2.81 -6.68
N VAL A 102 6.20 -3.66 -7.50
CA VAL A 102 7.60 -4.09 -7.40
C VAL A 102 8.34 -3.81 -8.70
N PRO A 103 9.65 -3.50 -8.65
CA PRO A 103 10.48 -3.41 -9.85
C PRO A 103 10.47 -4.72 -10.65
N ILE A 104 10.48 -4.62 -11.98
CA ILE A 104 10.57 -5.78 -12.88
C ILE A 104 11.97 -6.40 -12.84
N GLU A 105 13.00 -5.55 -12.87
CA GLU A 105 14.39 -5.99 -12.77
C GLU A 105 14.79 -6.28 -11.31
N LYS A 106 15.60 -7.33 -11.11
CA LYS A 106 16.13 -7.67 -9.78
C LYS A 106 16.99 -6.51 -9.26
N ARG A 107 16.69 -6.11 -8.02
CA ARG A 107 17.36 -5.04 -7.27
C ARG A 107 18.88 -5.22 -7.31
N ARG A 108 19.61 -4.30 -7.96
CA ARG A 108 21.09 -4.31 -7.93
C ARG A 108 21.63 -3.89 -6.57
N ASN A 109 20.88 -3.05 -5.84
CA ASN A 109 21.18 -2.63 -4.48
C ASN A 109 19.93 -2.76 -3.59
N LEU A 110 20.09 -3.20 -2.34
CA LEU A 110 19.02 -3.25 -1.32
C LEU A 110 18.49 -1.84 -0.94
N GLN A 111 19.11 -0.78 -1.45
CA GLN A 111 18.76 0.62 -1.19
C GLN A 111 17.89 1.26 -2.28
N ASP A 112 17.69 0.60 -3.43
CA ASP A 112 16.93 1.21 -4.53
C ASP A 112 15.42 1.14 -4.26
N ILE A 113 14.89 2.30 -3.86
CA ILE A 113 13.53 2.82 -4.05
C ILE A 113 12.43 1.83 -3.60
N SER A 114 11.84 2.10 -2.43
CA SER A 114 10.61 1.44 -1.99
C SER A 114 9.59 1.42 -3.14
N GLY A 115 9.09 0.21 -3.44
CA GLY A 115 8.03 0.03 -4.42
C GLY A 115 6.88 0.99 -4.15
N ARG A 116 6.33 1.59 -5.20
CA ARG A 116 5.20 2.50 -5.04
C ARG A 116 4.00 1.69 -4.56
N ALA A 117 3.25 2.26 -3.64
CA ALA A 117 1.96 1.74 -3.27
C ALA A 117 0.90 2.77 -3.65
N PHE A 118 -0.22 2.29 -4.17
CA PHE A 118 -1.40 3.10 -4.41
C PHE A 118 -2.45 2.73 -3.39
N ILE A 119 -3.10 3.73 -2.78
CA ILE A 119 -4.11 3.49 -1.76
C ILE A 119 -5.43 4.17 -2.14
N ALA A 120 -6.51 3.40 -2.11
CA ALA A 120 -7.86 3.88 -2.25
C ALA A 120 -8.62 3.64 -0.95
N HIS A 121 -9.32 4.67 -0.49
CA HIS A 121 -10.31 4.56 0.57
C HIS A 121 -11.68 4.83 -0.03
N PHE A 122 -12.64 3.95 0.25
CA PHE A 122 -13.98 4.11 -0.29
C PHE A 122 -14.99 3.46 0.64
N LYS A 123 -16.23 3.95 0.59
CA LYS A 123 -17.39 3.32 1.18
C LYS A 123 -18.19 2.65 0.09
N VAL A 124 -18.61 1.41 0.31
CA VAL A 124 -19.51 0.71 -0.61
C VAL A 124 -20.94 1.11 -0.30
N THR A 125 -21.69 1.49 -1.32
CA THR A 125 -23.10 1.86 -1.26
C THR A 125 -23.90 1.02 -2.26
N LYS A 126 -25.22 1.08 -2.18
CA LYS A 126 -26.09 0.56 -3.25
C LYS A 126 -27.10 1.61 -3.67
N LEU A 127 -27.17 1.86 -4.97
CA LEU A 127 -28.22 2.67 -5.57
C LEU A 127 -29.09 1.75 -6.44
N ASN A 128 -30.38 1.63 -6.09
CA ASN A 128 -31.33 0.80 -6.82
C ASN A 128 -30.88 -0.67 -7.02
N GLY A 129 -30.15 -1.23 -6.04
CA GLY A 129 -29.63 -2.60 -6.08
C GLY A 129 -28.32 -2.79 -6.86
N VAL A 130 -27.79 -1.73 -7.46
CA VAL A 130 -26.46 -1.72 -8.11
C VAL A 130 -25.41 -1.26 -7.10
N TYR A 131 -24.26 -1.94 -7.08
CA TYR A 131 -23.13 -1.54 -6.26
C TYR A 131 -22.55 -0.20 -6.75
N GLU A 132 -22.47 0.76 -5.85
CA GLU A 132 -21.80 2.03 -6.05
C GLU A 132 -20.73 2.20 -4.97
N ILE A 133 -19.85 3.19 -5.14
CA ILE A 133 -18.87 3.54 -4.13
C ILE A 133 -18.72 5.05 -4.00
N GLU A 134 -18.49 5.47 -2.77
CA GLU A 134 -18.12 6.83 -2.41
C GLU A 134 -16.63 6.86 -2.09
N ASN A 135 -15.82 7.53 -2.92
CA ASN A 135 -14.39 7.65 -2.69
C ASN A 135 -14.12 8.65 -1.55
N ILE A 136 -13.35 8.22 -0.56
CA ILE A 136 -12.99 9.01 0.61
C ILE A 136 -11.59 9.56 0.36
N THR A 137 -11.49 10.86 0.05
CA THR A 137 -10.19 11.53 0.01
C THR A 137 -9.73 11.78 1.44
N GLN A 138 -8.68 11.07 1.88
CA GLN A 138 -7.97 11.49 3.09
C GLN A 138 -7.29 12.83 2.74
N GLY A 139 -7.89 13.93 3.19
CA GLY A 139 -7.25 15.23 3.13
C GLY A 139 -5.88 15.13 3.78
N SER A 140 -4.84 15.50 3.03
CA SER A 140 -3.47 15.62 3.50
C SER A 140 -3.48 16.33 4.85
N ARG A 141 -3.15 15.60 5.92
CA ARG A 141 -2.72 16.21 7.18
C ARG A 141 -1.29 16.70 7.03
#